data_AF-A0A6J6HBD7-F1
#
_entry.id   AF-A0A6J6HBD7-F1
#
_cell.length_a   1.000
_cell.length_b   1.000
_cell.length_c   1.000
_cell.angle_alpha   90.00
_cell.angle_beta   90.00
_cell.angle_gamma   90.00
#
_symmetry.space_group_name_H-M   'P 1'
#
loop_
_entity.id
_entity.type
_entity.pdbx_description
1 polymer ?
#
loop_
_entity_poly.entity_id
_entity_poly.type
_entity_poly.pdbx_seq_one_letter_code
_entity_poly.pdbx_strand_id
1 'polypeptide(L)'
;MINETVKGLKNVTVDSWSGLLVDYCRANSISAIVKGLRAVSDFDYELQMAQMNQELAGVETLFMATRPQYSFLSSSLVKEIATYGGDVSAHLPKTVLELMLTRLAKIKNSSNNDYKNDEKAGR
;
A
#
# COMPACT_ATOMS: atom_id res chain seq x y z
N MET A 1 -9.60 -4.33 0.65
CA MET A 1 -9.03 -3.95 -0.66
C MET A 1 -8.26 -5.12 -1.26
N ILE A 2 -7.15 -5.55 -0.65
CA ILE A 2 -6.30 -6.62 -1.22
C ILE A 2 -7.06 -7.95 -1.36
N ASN A 3 -7.79 -8.40 -0.32
CA ASN A 3 -8.59 -9.64 -0.37
C ASN A 3 -9.49 -9.75 -1.61
N GLU A 4 -10.24 -8.70 -1.94
CA GLU A 4 -11.10 -8.69 -3.13
C GLU A 4 -10.31 -8.76 -4.43
N THR A 5 -9.16 -8.09 -4.51
CA THR A 5 -8.33 -8.06 -5.74
C THR A 5 -7.63 -9.38 -6.05
N VAL A 6 -7.43 -10.23 -5.04
CA VAL A 6 -6.71 -11.52 -5.19
C VAL A 6 -7.62 -12.74 -5.04
N LYS A 7 -8.94 -12.55 -4.95
CA LYS A 7 -9.93 -13.62 -4.68
C LYS A 7 -9.88 -14.81 -5.64
N GLY A 8 -9.41 -14.61 -6.87
CA GLY A 8 -9.23 -15.68 -7.87
C GLY A 8 -8.00 -16.56 -7.66
N LEU A 9 -7.07 -16.17 -6.79
CA LEU A 9 -5.79 -16.84 -6.56
C LEU A 9 -5.91 -17.75 -5.32
N LYS A 10 -6.08 -19.05 -5.55
CA LYS A 10 -6.30 -20.05 -4.47
C LYS A 10 -5.10 -20.22 -3.52
N ASN A 11 -3.91 -19.84 -3.96
CA ASN A 11 -2.64 -19.97 -3.24
C ASN A 11 -2.18 -18.63 -2.63
N VAL A 12 -3.06 -17.64 -2.54
CA VAL A 12 -2.76 -16.33 -1.96
C VAL A 12 -3.62 -16.12 -0.71
N THR A 13 -2.95 -15.82 0.39
CA THR A 13 -3.59 -15.41 1.65
C THR A 13 -3.22 -13.95 1.92
N VAL A 14 -4.21 -13.15 2.34
CA VAL A 14 -3.97 -11.78 2.81
C VAL A 14 -4.04 -11.78 4.32
N ASP A 15 -2.99 -11.29 4.95
CA ASP A 15 -2.85 -11.28 6.40
C ASP A 15 -2.38 -9.90 6.90
N SER A 16 -2.40 -9.71 8.21
CA SER A 16 -1.91 -8.54 8.91
C SER A 16 -1.10 -8.96 10.11
N TRP A 17 0.01 -8.28 10.36
CA TRP A 17 0.85 -8.52 11.52
C TRP A 17 1.30 -7.21 12.15
N SER A 18 1.90 -7.31 13.33
CA SER A 18 2.55 -6.22 14.04
C SER A 18 3.91 -6.69 14.57
N GLY A 19 4.90 -5.80 14.60
CA GLY A 19 6.27 -6.14 14.99
C GLY A 19 7.17 -6.42 13.79
N LEU A 20 8.25 -7.17 14.02
CA LEU A 20 9.25 -7.44 12.99
C LEU A 20 8.71 -8.43 11.95
N LEU A 21 8.96 -8.12 10.67
CA LEU A 21 8.59 -8.99 9.54
C LEU A 21 9.22 -10.38 9.67
N VAL A 22 10.48 -10.45 10.10
CA VAL A 22 11.20 -11.73 10.26
C VAL A 22 10.57 -12.65 11.29
N ASP A 23 9.97 -12.10 12.36
CA ASP A 23 9.28 -12.90 13.36
C ASP A 23 7.97 -13.46 12.81
N TYR A 24 7.25 -12.66 12.02
CA TYR A 24 6.09 -13.12 11.27
C TYR A 24 6.48 -14.24 10.28
N CYS A 25 7.58 -14.08 9.55
CA CYS A 25 8.07 -15.11 8.62
C CYS A 25 8.38 -16.43 9.33
N ARG A 26 9.09 -16.39 10.47
CA ARG A 26 9.40 -17.59 11.27
C ARG A 26 8.13 -18.27 11.78
N ALA A 27 7.20 -17.51 12.36
CA ALA A 27 5.96 -18.05 12.91
C ALA A 27 5.10 -18.76 11.86
N ASN A 28 5.18 -18.31 10.60
CA ASN A 28 4.39 -18.84 9.48
C ASN A 28 5.21 -19.74 8.54
N SER A 29 6.44 -20.12 8.90
CA SER A 29 7.32 -20.94 8.07
C SER A 29 7.52 -20.39 6.64
N ILE A 30 7.64 -19.07 6.53
CA ILE A 30 7.90 -18.35 5.28
C ILE A 30 9.42 -18.29 5.07
N SER A 31 9.91 -18.90 4.00
CA SER A 31 11.33 -18.93 3.66
C SER A 31 11.78 -17.77 2.78
N ALA A 32 10.85 -17.08 2.13
CA ALA A 32 11.17 -16.04 1.15
C ALA A 32 10.17 -14.87 1.16
N ILE A 33 10.69 -13.68 0.91
CA ILE A 33 9.95 -12.44 0.68
C ILE A 33 10.11 -12.06 -0.79
N VAL A 34 9.01 -11.66 -1.45
CA VAL A 34 9.06 -11.14 -2.81
C VAL A 34 8.81 -9.64 -2.80
N LYS A 35 9.69 -8.87 -3.45
CA LYS A 35 9.56 -7.41 -3.57
C LYS A 35 9.64 -6.94 -5.02
N GLY A 36 8.71 -6.06 -5.39
CA GLY A 36 8.74 -5.38 -6.68
C GLY A 36 9.70 -4.19 -6.65
N LEU A 37 10.57 -4.06 -7.65
CA LEU A 37 11.42 -2.88 -7.85
C LEU A 37 10.88 -2.07 -9.03
N ARG A 38 10.77 -0.74 -8.87
CA ARG A 38 10.28 0.13 -9.95
C ARG A 38 11.41 0.83 -10.70
N ALA A 39 12.44 1.20 -9.96
CA ALA A 39 13.65 1.84 -10.45
C ALA A 39 14.87 1.36 -9.65
N VAL A 40 16.06 1.61 -10.17
CA VAL A 40 17.33 1.30 -9.48
C VAL A 40 17.41 1.96 -8.10
N SER A 41 16.78 3.13 -7.92
CA SER A 41 16.76 3.85 -6.64
C SER A 41 16.02 3.10 -5.52
N ASP A 42 15.05 2.23 -5.83
CA ASP A 42 14.40 1.40 -4.80
C ASP A 42 15.37 0.31 -4.28
N PHE A 43 16.37 -0.08 -5.09
CA PHE A 43 17.18 -1.26 -4.83
C PHE A 43 18.11 -1.12 -3.63
N ASP A 44 18.80 0.02 -3.46
CA ASP A 44 19.81 0.15 -2.40
C ASP A 44 19.19 0.00 -1.00
N TYR A 45 18.04 0.64 -0.77
CA TYR A 45 17.29 0.51 0.48
C TYR A 45 16.77 -0.93 0.66
N GLU A 46 16.23 -1.51 -0.41
CA GLU A 46 15.64 -2.84 -0.35
C GLU A 46 16.69 -3.95 -0.16
N LEU A 47 17.89 -3.77 -0.70
CA LEU A 47 19.01 -4.67 -0.53
C LEU A 47 19.50 -4.69 0.92
N GLN A 48 19.59 -3.52 1.57
CA GLN A 48 19.95 -3.44 2.99
C GLN A 48 18.95 -4.20 3.86
N MET A 49 17.64 -4.01 3.60
CA MET A 49 16.59 -4.74 4.31
C MET A 49 16.64 -6.25 4.05
N ALA A 50 16.93 -6.67 2.81
CA ALA A 50 17.08 -8.08 2.46
C ALA A 50 18.24 -8.74 3.21
N GLN A 51 19.40 -8.08 3.27
CA GLN A 51 20.56 -8.57 4.01
C GLN A 51 20.25 -8.72 5.50
N MET A 52 19.60 -7.72 6.11
CA MET A 52 19.20 -7.77 7.52
C MET A 52 18.20 -8.91 7.78
N ASN A 53 17.20 -9.10 6.91
CA ASN A 53 16.24 -10.19 7.07
C ASN A 53 16.89 -11.58 6.96
N GLN A 54 17.85 -11.72 6.05
CA GLN A 54 18.63 -12.95 5.90
C GLN A 54 19.51 -13.21 7.12
N GLU A 55 20.21 -12.20 7.63
CA GLU A 55 21.07 -12.33 8.80
C GLU A 55 20.27 -12.67 10.06
N LEU A 56 19.14 -11.98 10.27
CA LEU A 56 18.33 -12.20 11.45
C LEU A 56 17.63 -13.55 11.42
N ALA A 57 17.02 -13.95 10.29
CA ALA A 57 16.08 -15.08 10.26
C ALA A 57 16.27 -16.07 9.12
N GLY A 58 17.28 -15.91 8.27
CA GLY A 58 17.50 -16.76 7.11
C GLY A 58 16.42 -16.66 6.04
N VAL A 59 15.69 -15.53 6.00
CA VAL A 59 14.60 -15.30 5.05
C VAL A 59 15.14 -14.63 3.79
N GLU A 60 15.07 -15.34 2.67
CA GLU A 60 15.56 -14.85 1.38
C GLU A 60 14.65 -13.73 0.85
N THR A 61 15.21 -12.79 0.09
CA THR A 61 14.41 -11.78 -0.61
C THR A 61 14.62 -11.87 -2.12
N LEU A 62 13.54 -12.10 -2.86
CA LEU A 62 13.52 -12.13 -4.32
C LEU A 62 13.01 -10.80 -4.86
N PHE A 63 13.81 -10.17 -5.71
CA PHE A 63 13.45 -8.93 -6.39
C PHE A 63 12.85 -9.19 -7.77
N MET A 64 11.71 -8.58 -8.05
CA MET A 64 11.02 -8.66 -9.34
C MET A 64 10.92 -7.27 -9.96
N ALA A 65 11.40 -7.12 -11.21
CA ALA A 65 11.25 -5.88 -11.94
C ALA A 65 9.76 -5.62 -12.26
N THR A 66 9.29 -4.43 -11.91
CA THR A 66 7.94 -3.99 -12.25
C THR A 66 7.85 -3.72 -13.75
N ARG A 67 6.68 -4.00 -14.33
CA ARG A 67 6.41 -3.61 -15.72
C ARG A 67 6.55 -2.09 -15.88
N PRO A 68 7.23 -1.58 -16.92
CA PRO A 68 7.52 -0.14 -17.06
C PRO A 68 6.30 0.79 -16.98
N GLN A 69 5.12 0.34 -17.44
CA GLN A 69 3.89 1.14 -17.38
C GLN A 69 3.40 1.42 -15.95
N TYR A 70 3.93 0.72 -14.94
CA TYR A 70 3.60 0.94 -13.54
C TYR A 70 4.78 1.47 -12.73
N SER A 71 5.93 1.77 -13.35
CA SER A 71 7.14 2.21 -12.63
C SER A 71 6.97 3.57 -11.91
N PHE A 72 6.12 4.45 -12.41
CA PHE A 72 5.82 5.74 -11.78
C PHE A 72 4.74 5.64 -10.69
N LEU A 73 4.10 4.48 -10.54
CA LEU A 73 2.95 4.35 -9.65
C LEU A 73 3.40 4.26 -8.18
N SER A 74 2.75 5.06 -7.34
CA SER A 74 2.84 4.92 -5.88
C SER A 74 1.48 5.22 -5.25
N SER A 75 1.16 4.54 -4.15
CA SER A 75 -0.08 4.79 -3.41
C SER A 75 -0.20 6.24 -2.94
N SER A 76 0.92 6.88 -2.61
CA SER A 76 0.94 8.30 -2.20
C SER A 76 0.56 9.21 -3.36
N LEU A 77 1.20 9.06 -4.52
CA LEU A 77 0.90 9.86 -5.72
C LEU A 77 -0.55 9.68 -6.18
N VAL A 78 -1.04 8.43 -6.21
CA VAL A 78 -2.43 8.12 -6.59
C VAL A 78 -3.42 8.80 -5.66
N LYS A 79 -3.20 8.71 -4.33
CA LYS A 79 -4.06 9.36 -3.34
C LYS A 79 -4.03 10.88 -3.49
N GLU A 80 -2.87 11.46 -3.77
CA GLU A 80 -2.72 12.90 -3.96
C GLU A 80 -3.52 13.39 -5.17
N ILE A 81 -3.31 12.80 -6.35
CA ILE A 81 -4.04 13.15 -7.58
C ILE A 81 -5.55 13.04 -7.35
N ALA A 82 -6.01 11.93 -6.77
CA ALA A 82 -7.43 11.71 -6.49
C ALA A 82 -8.01 12.71 -5.48
N THR A 83 -7.23 13.13 -4.48
CA THR A 83 -7.66 14.13 -3.48
C THR A 83 -7.98 15.46 -4.16
N TYR A 84 -7.17 15.85 -5.14
CA TYR A 84 -7.35 17.05 -5.96
C TYR A 84 -8.30 16.86 -7.16
N GLY A 85 -8.96 15.70 -7.28
CA GLY A 85 -9.98 15.45 -8.29
C GLY A 85 -9.45 14.99 -9.65
N GLY A 86 -8.17 14.63 -9.76
CA GLY A 86 -7.64 13.99 -10.95
C GLY A 86 -8.13 12.54 -11.09
N ASP A 87 -8.26 12.07 -12.34
CA ASP A 87 -8.66 10.69 -12.62
C ASP A 87 -7.47 9.73 -12.48
N VAL A 88 -7.67 8.64 -11.75
CA VAL A 88 -6.69 7.56 -11.53
C VAL A 88 -7.26 6.18 -11.84
N SER A 89 -8.42 6.13 -12.52
CA SER A 89 -9.16 4.89 -12.79
C SER A 89 -8.34 3.85 -13.58
N ALA A 90 -7.47 4.30 -14.47
CA ALA A 90 -6.58 3.43 -15.26
C ALA A 90 -5.47 2.75 -14.42
N HIS A 91 -5.26 3.18 -13.18
CA HIS A 91 -4.14 2.74 -12.34
C HIS A 91 -4.55 1.87 -11.15
N LEU A 92 -5.85 1.63 -10.97
CA LEU A 92 -6.39 0.89 -9.83
C LEU A 92 -7.42 -0.14 -10.27
N PRO A 93 -7.50 -1.29 -9.60
CA PRO A 93 -8.67 -2.16 -9.71
C PRO A 93 -9.94 -1.39 -9.33
N LYS A 94 -11.05 -1.64 -10.04
CA LYS A 94 -12.34 -0.93 -9.86
C LYS A 94 -12.78 -0.88 -8.39
N THR A 95 -12.71 -2.00 -7.67
CA THR A 95 -13.07 -2.10 -6.25
C THR A 95 -12.22 -1.17 -5.36
N VAL A 96 -10.95 -0.98 -5.69
CA VAL A 96 -10.04 -0.09 -4.93
C VAL A 96 -10.39 1.37 -5.19
N LEU A 97 -10.67 1.74 -6.44
CA LEU A 97 -11.09 3.09 -6.82
C LEU A 97 -12.36 3.50 -6.07
N GLU A 98 -13.39 2.65 -6.07
CA GLU A 98 -14.67 2.93 -5.40
C GLU A 98 -14.48 3.17 -3.88
N LEU A 99 -13.70 2.32 -3.22
CA LEU A 99 -13.40 2.45 -1.79
C LEU A 99 -12.61 3.71 -1.48
N MET A 100 -11.65 4.07 -2.34
CA MET A 100 -10.85 5.28 -2.18
C MET A 100 -11.72 6.54 -2.32
N LEU A 101 -12.54 6.64 -3.36
CA LEU A 101 -13.45 7.78 -3.57
C LEU A 101 -14.46 7.93 -2.42
N THR A 102 -15.01 6.81 -1.94
CA THR A 102 -15.90 6.80 -0.77
C THR A 102 -15.21 7.38 0.47
N ARG A 103 -13.94 7.03 0.70
CA ARG A 103 -13.17 7.56 1.83
C ARG A 103 -12.88 9.06 1.68
N LEU A 104 -12.53 9.51 0.49
CA LEU A 104 -12.28 10.93 0.20
C LEU A 104 -13.53 11.79 0.41
N ALA A 105 -14.71 11.30 0.00
CA ALA A 105 -15.98 11.99 0.24
C ALA A 105 -16.28 12.14 1.74
N LYS A 106 -16.03 11.09 2.55
CA LYS A 106 -16.18 11.16 4.01
C LYS A 106 -15.28 12.21 4.64
N ILE A 107 -14.00 12.27 4.23
CA ILE A 107 -13.03 13.25 4.75
C ILE A 107 -13.48 14.68 4.43
N LYS A 108 -13.90 14.96 3.19
CA LYS A 108 -14.42 16.28 2.79
C LYS A 108 -15.64 16.69 3.61
N ASN A 109 -16.55 15.75 3.90
CA ASN A 109 -17.73 16.03 4.71
C ASN A 109 -17.41 16.28 6.19
N SER A 110 -16.39 15.60 6.75
CA SER A 110 -15.90 15.86 8.11
C SER A 110 -15.27 17.25 8.24
N SER A 111 -14.36 17.60 7.33
CA SER A 111 -13.70 18.93 7.35
C SER A 111 -14.67 20.09 7.16
N ASN A 112 -15.75 19.91 6.40
CA ASN A 112 -16.76 20.96 6.18
C ASN A 112 -17.72 21.15 7.37
N ASN A 113 -17.78 20.17 8.29
CA ASN A 113 -18.64 20.22 9.48
C ASN A 113 -17.93 20.87 10.68
N ASP A 114 -16.60 20.77 10.74
CA ASP A 114 -15.79 21.42 11.79
C ASP A 114 -15.81 22.96 11.65
N TYR A 115 -15.74 23.49 10.41
CA TYR A 115 -15.88 24.95 10.16
C TYR A 115 -17.25 25.53 10.56
N LYS A 116 -18.33 24.75 10.45
CA LYS A 116 -19.69 25.22 10.81
C LYS A 116 -19.96 25.24 12.31
N ASN A 117 -19.17 24.52 13.11
CA ASN A 117 -19.33 24.50 14.57
C ASN A 117 -18.59 25.66 15.23
N ASP A 118 -17.46 26.12 14.67
CA ASP A 118 -16.72 27.28 15.19
C ASP A 118 -17.49 28.61 14.98
N GLU A 119 -18.25 28.76 13.89
CA GLU A 119 -19.11 29.95 13.67
C GLU A 119 -20.29 30.06 14.66
N LYS A 120 -20.68 28.95 15.32
CA LYS A 120 -21.80 28.94 16.28
C LYS A 120 -21.38 29.10 17.74
N ALA A 121 -20.10 28.97 18.07
CA ALA A 121 -19.59 29.15 19.43
C ALA A 121 -19.22 30.61 19.76
N GLY A 122 -19.27 31.51 18.76
CA GLY A 122 -18.93 32.93 18.88
C GLY A 122 -20.11 33.90 18.92
N ARG A 123 -21.33 33.45 19.24
CA ARG A 123 -22.51 34.31 19.42
C ARG A 123 -23.19 34.08 20.77
#